data_AF-A0A9Q4GIG0-F1
#
_entry.id   AF-A0A9Q4GIG0-F1
#
_cell.length_a   1.000
_cell.length_b   1.000
_cell.length_c   1.000
_cell.angle_alpha   90.00
_cell.angle_beta   90.00
_cell.angle_gamma   90.00
#
_symmetry.space_group_name_H-M   'P 1'
#
loop_
_entity.id
_entity.type
_entity.pdbx_description
1 polymer ?
#
loop_
_entity_poly.entity_id
_entity_poly.type
_entity_poly.pdbx_seq_one_letter_code
_entity_poly.pdbx_strand_id
1 'polypeptide(L)'
;MGRLILLLLIIVVIVLLWKAFGPGSRARYRAMPQPQIKGPDDDDEFLWTIKKQRFKERRAAEQAAREEEERMRRARDRYTGHPDDPTDNGDTGKTDTPEK
;
A
#
# COMPACT_ATOMS: atom_id res chain seq x y z
N MET A 1 -36.35 -17.70 -34.45
CA MET A 1 -36.26 -17.08 -33.11
C MET A 1 -35.17 -16.01 -32.97
N GLY A 2 -33.96 -16.19 -33.51
CA GLY A 2 -32.88 -15.18 -33.40
C GLY A 2 -33.12 -13.83 -34.10
N ARG A 3 -33.96 -13.79 -35.15
CA ARG A 3 -34.31 -12.55 -35.86
C ARG A 3 -35.06 -11.54 -34.97
N LEU A 4 -35.88 -12.00 -34.03
CA LEU A 4 -36.57 -11.11 -33.09
C LEU A 4 -35.59 -10.47 -32.09
N ILE A 5 -34.61 -11.24 -31.62
CA ILE A 5 -33.55 -10.73 -30.73
C ILE A 5 -32.71 -9.68 -31.45
N LEU A 6 -32.35 -9.93 -32.71
CA LEU A 6 -31.61 -8.96 -33.52
C LEU A 6 -32.38 -7.64 -33.70
N LEU A 7 -33.68 -7.72 -33.99
CA LEU A 7 -34.54 -6.54 -34.11
C LEU A 7 -34.65 -5.78 -32.79
N LEU A 8 -34.80 -6.49 -31.66
CA LEU A 8 -34.85 -5.87 -30.33
C LEU A 8 -33.54 -5.15 -30.00
N LEU A 9 -32.39 -5.76 -30.30
CA LEU A 9 -31.08 -5.12 -30.08
C LEU A 9 -30.92 -3.85 -30.93
N ILE A 10 -31.36 -3.88 -32.18
CA ILE A 10 -31.33 -2.69 -33.06
C ILE A 10 -32.20 -1.56 -32.48
N ILE A 11 -33.42 -1.89 -32.01
CA ILE A 11 -34.31 -0.91 -31.39
C ILE A 11 -33.67 -0.30 -30.13
N VAL A 12 -33.05 -1.13 -29.28
CA VAL A 12 -32.34 -0.64 -28.09
C VAL A 12 -31.23 0.33 -28.47
N VAL A 13 -30.41 0.01 -29.48
CA VAL A 13 -29.34 0.90 -29.96
C VAL A 13 -29.92 2.24 -30.45
N ILE A 14 -30.98 2.22 -31.24
CA ILE A 14 -31.63 3.44 -31.75
C ILE A 14 -32.17 4.29 -30.58
N VAL A 15 -32.79 3.66 -29.58
CA VAL A 15 -33.30 4.35 -28.39
C VAL A 15 -32.16 4.98 -27.59
N LEU A 16 -31.03 4.28 -27.43
CA LEU A 16 -29.86 4.81 -26.73
C LEU A 16 -29.24 6.00 -27.49
N LEU A 17 -29.14 5.90 -28.81
CA LEU A 17 -28.68 7.01 -29.66
C LEU A 17 -29.60 8.22 -29.53
N TRP A 18 -30.92 8.03 -29.58
CA TRP A 18 -31.88 9.11 -29.37
C TRP A 18 -31.81 9.68 -27.94
N LYS A 19 -31.56 8.84 -26.93
CA LYS A 19 -31.44 9.29 -25.54
C LYS A 19 -30.16 10.10 -25.30
N ALA A 20 -29.07 9.74 -25.96
CA ALA A 20 -27.78 10.41 -25.87
C ALA A 20 -27.73 11.70 -26.71
N PHE A 21 -28.28 11.70 -27.92
CA PHE A 21 -28.19 12.80 -28.88
C PHE A 21 -29.48 13.61 -29.06
N GLY A 22 -30.58 13.22 -28.41
CA GLY A 22 -31.88 13.88 -28.55
C GLY A 22 -31.94 15.29 -27.94
N PRO A 23 -32.95 16.08 -28.28
CA PRO A 23 -33.05 17.51 -27.96
C PRO A 23 -33.04 17.85 -26.45
N GLY A 24 -33.29 16.86 -25.57
CA GLY A 24 -33.21 17.02 -24.11
C GLY A 24 -31.87 16.63 -23.46
N SER A 25 -30.93 15.98 -24.18
CA SER A 25 -29.65 15.57 -23.59
C SER A 25 -28.74 16.77 -23.32
N ARG A 26 -28.68 17.74 -24.25
CA ARG A 26 -27.91 19.00 -24.09
C ARG A 26 -28.41 19.86 -22.93
N ALA A 27 -29.72 19.83 -22.63
CA ALA A 27 -30.28 20.56 -21.50
C ALA A 27 -29.82 19.97 -20.15
N ARG A 28 -29.67 18.64 -20.06
CA ARG A 28 -29.11 17.97 -18.87
C ARG A 28 -27.62 18.24 -18.70
N TYR A 29 -26.86 18.31 -19.79
CA TYR A 29 -25.44 18.70 -19.73
C TYR A 29 -25.25 20.16 -19.31
N ARG A 30 -26.16 21.07 -19.67
CA ARG A 30 -26.14 22.47 -19.17
C ARG A 30 -26.60 22.60 -17.71
N ALA A 31 -27.40 21.65 -17.23
CA ALA A 31 -27.83 21.57 -15.82
C ALA A 31 -26.88 20.75 -14.94
N MET A 32 -25.80 20.21 -15.51
CA MET A 32 -24.76 19.55 -14.73
C MET A 32 -24.05 20.65 -13.92
N PRO A 33 -23.94 20.51 -12.59
CA PRO A 33 -23.22 21.48 -11.79
C PRO A 33 -21.81 21.59 -12.36
N GLN A 34 -21.38 22.83 -12.65
CA GLN A 34 -19.99 23.13 -13.00
C GLN A 34 -19.08 22.37 -12.02
N PRO A 35 -18.00 21.72 -12.48
CA PRO A 35 -17.08 21.05 -11.57
C PRO A 35 -16.70 22.06 -10.50
N GLN A 36 -17.19 21.82 -9.28
CA GLN A 36 -16.85 22.68 -8.16
C GLN A 36 -15.35 22.54 -8.03
N ILE A 37 -14.64 23.66 -8.16
CA ILE A 37 -13.20 23.73 -7.93
C ILE A 37 -13.04 23.47 -6.43
N LYS A 38 -13.00 22.18 -6.08
CA LYS A 38 -12.66 21.69 -4.75
C LYS A 38 -11.24 22.16 -4.47
N GLY A 39 -11.04 22.77 -3.31
CA GLY A 39 -9.71 23.17 -2.90
C GLY A 39 -8.80 21.95 -2.75
N PRO A 40 -7.47 22.14 -2.67
CA PRO A 40 -6.49 21.04 -2.54
C PRO A 40 -6.70 20.06 -1.36
N ASP A 41 -7.65 20.34 -0.46
CA ASP A 41 -8.00 19.54 0.71
C ASP A 41 -9.22 18.61 0.48
N ASP A 42 -9.91 18.73 -0.65
CA ASP A 42 -11.18 18.02 -0.97
C ASP A 42 -11.04 17.02 -2.15
N ASP A 43 -9.82 16.71 -2.55
CA ASP A 43 -9.54 15.72 -3.61
C ASP A 43 -9.61 14.30 -3.04
N ASP A 44 -10.53 13.49 -3.59
CA ASP A 44 -10.77 12.11 -3.15
C ASP A 44 -9.51 11.23 -3.26
N GLU A 45 -8.59 11.58 -4.15
CA GLU A 45 -7.32 10.90 -4.37
C GLU A 45 -6.32 11.09 -3.20
N PHE A 46 -6.32 12.28 -2.58
CA PHE A 46 -5.47 12.57 -1.43
C PHE A 46 -5.95 11.81 -0.18
N LEU A 47 -7.26 11.83 0.08
CA LEU A 47 -7.88 11.08 1.18
C LEU A 47 -7.65 9.58 1.04
N TRP A 48 -7.68 9.06 -0.19
CA TRP A 48 -7.31 7.67 -0.45
C TRP A 48 -5.85 7.42 -0.08
N THR A 49 -4.92 8.25 -0.55
CA THR A 49 -3.49 8.06 -0.36
C THR A 49 -3.10 8.00 1.13
N ILE A 50 -3.64 8.89 1.97
CA ILE A 50 -3.46 8.87 3.43
C ILE A 50 -3.99 7.57 4.04
N LYS A 51 -5.18 7.12 3.62
CA LYS A 51 -5.79 5.88 4.14
C LYS A 51 -4.96 4.65 3.79
N LYS A 52 -4.42 4.59 2.56
CA LYS A 52 -3.51 3.53 2.10
C LYS A 52 -2.18 3.53 2.87
N GLN A 53 -1.59 4.70 3.10
CA GLN A 53 -0.33 4.82 3.82
C GLN A 53 -0.45 4.31 5.26
N ARG A 54 -1.49 4.70 6.01
CA ARG A 54 -1.70 4.23 7.39
C ARG A 54 -1.87 2.71 7.51
N PHE A 55 -2.46 2.06 6.51
CA PHE A 55 -2.56 0.59 6.48
C PHE A 55 -1.21 -0.08 6.22
N LYS A 56 -0.39 0.49 5.32
CA LYS A 56 0.96 -0.03 5.04
C LYS A 56 1.90 0.17 6.22
N GLU A 57 1.82 1.32 6.88
CA GLU A 57 2.62 1.68 8.04
C GLU A 57 2.36 0.74 9.22
N ARG A 58 1.10 0.43 9.53
CA ARG A 58 0.78 -0.55 10.59
C ARG A 58 1.37 -1.93 10.31
N ARG A 59 1.30 -2.41 9.06
CA ARG A 59 1.88 -3.72 8.69
C ARG A 59 3.41 -3.72 8.74
N ALA A 60 4.05 -2.63 8.32
CA ALA A 60 5.51 -2.50 8.39
C ALA A 60 5.99 -2.42 9.85
N ALA A 61 5.29 -1.66 10.69
CA ALA A 61 5.59 -1.54 12.12
C ALA A 61 5.43 -2.88 12.86
N GLU A 62 4.39 -3.65 12.55
CA GLU A 62 4.19 -4.97 13.15
C GLU A 62 5.29 -5.97 12.73
N GLN A 63 5.75 -5.92 11.47
CA GLN A 63 6.85 -6.78 11.00
C GLN A 63 8.19 -6.38 11.62
N ALA A 64 8.48 -5.08 11.70
CA ALA A 64 9.69 -4.58 12.35
C ALA A 64 9.74 -4.96 13.84
N ALA A 65 8.61 -4.85 14.55
CA ALA A 65 8.52 -5.25 15.95
C ALA A 65 8.80 -6.76 16.14
N ARG A 66 8.28 -7.62 15.25
CA ARG A 66 8.55 -9.07 15.31
C ARG A 66 10.02 -9.40 15.04
N GLU A 67 10.64 -8.72 14.09
CA GLU A 67 12.06 -8.92 13.79
C GLU A 67 12.96 -8.46 14.94
N GLU A 68 12.67 -7.32 15.57
CA GLU A 68 13.39 -6.85 16.76
C GLU A 68 13.25 -7.83 17.92
N GLU A 69 12.05 -8.39 18.14
CA GLU A 69 11.81 -9.38 19.18
C GLU A 69 12.60 -10.68 18.92
N GLU A 70 12.65 -11.17 17.68
CA GLU A 70 13.49 -12.32 17.31
C GLU A 70 14.99 -12.04 17.49
N ARG A 71 15.45 -10.83 17.14
CA ARG A 71 16.85 -10.43 17.32
C ARG A 71 17.21 -10.34 18.81
N MET A 72 16.34 -9.76 19.63
CA MET A 72 16.51 -9.72 21.08
C MET A 72 16.50 -11.12 21.69
N ARG A 73 15.59 -12.00 21.24
CA ARG A 73 15.54 -13.39 21.70
C ARG A 73 16.83 -14.13 21.36
N ARG A 74 17.32 -14.01 20.11
CA ARG A 74 18.59 -14.63 19.70
C ARG A 74 19.78 -14.08 20.47
N ALA A 75 19.79 -12.78 20.78
CA ALA A 75 20.83 -12.18 21.61
C ALA A 75 20.75 -12.68 23.07
N ARG A 76 19.55 -12.83 23.62
CA ARG A 76 19.33 -13.37 24.96
C ARG A 76 19.73 -14.83 25.06
N ASP A 77 19.34 -15.65 24.10
CA ASP A 77 19.72 -17.07 24.02
C ASP A 77 21.24 -17.24 23.94
N ARG A 78 21.93 -16.34 23.21
CA ARG A 78 23.40 -16.30 23.16
C ARG A 78 24.02 -15.97 24.53
N TYR A 79 23.37 -15.12 25.33
CA TYR A 79 23.84 -14.76 26.66
C TYR A 79 23.52 -15.83 27.72
N THR A 80 22.37 -16.49 27.62
CA THR A 80 21.95 -17.54 28.58
C THR A 80 22.46 -18.93 28.22
N GLY A 81 22.90 -19.16 26.99
CA GLY A 81 23.41 -20.46 26.49
C GLY A 81 24.90 -20.70 26.70
N HIS A 82 25.60 -19.89 27.50
CA HIS A 82 26.98 -20.16 27.92
C HIS A 82 26.98 -20.68 29.37
N PRO A 83 26.81 -22.00 29.60
CA PRO A 83 27.29 -22.61 30.82
C PRO A 83 28.82 -22.68 30.69
N ASP A 84 29.49 -21.80 31.43
CA ASP A 84 30.91 -21.80 31.80
C ASP A 84 31.78 -22.90 31.13
N ASP A 85 32.65 -22.53 30.19
CA ASP A 85 33.84 -23.33 29.89
C ASP A 85 35.08 -22.68 30.54
N PRO A 86 35.69 -23.29 31.56
CA PRO A 86 36.87 -22.76 32.26
C PRO A 86 38.20 -23.15 31.57
N THR A 87 38.25 -23.27 30.23
CA THR A 87 39.49 -23.64 29.54
C THR A 87 39.75 -22.85 28.25
N ASP A 88 40.28 -21.63 28.38
CA ASP A 88 41.06 -20.99 27.30
C ASP A 88 42.49 -20.76 27.76
N ASN A 89 43.29 -21.84 27.73
CA ASN A 89 44.74 -21.74 27.67
C ASN A 89 45.11 -21.64 26.18
N GLY A 90 45.30 -20.42 25.70
CA GLY A 90 45.63 -20.10 24.32
C GLY A 90 46.57 -18.90 24.24
N ASP A 91 47.85 -19.15 24.51
CA ASP A 91 48.99 -18.33 24.11
C ASP A 91 48.79 -17.66 22.73
N THR A 92 49.00 -16.34 22.63
CA THR A 92 49.88 -15.68 21.65
C THR A 92 49.66 -14.17 21.62
N GLY A 93 50.77 -13.42 21.70
CA GLY A 93 50.79 -12.02 21.26
C GLY A 93 51.41 -11.03 22.22
N LYS A 94 52.65 -11.27 22.66
CA LYS A 94 53.56 -10.18 23.04
C LYS A 94 53.50 -9.09 21.97
N THR A 95 53.12 -7.88 22.35
CA THR A 95 53.40 -6.68 21.57
C THR A 95 54.42 -5.86 22.35
N ASP A 96 55.67 -6.00 21.93
CA ASP A 96 56.78 -5.18 22.37
C ASP A 96 56.47 -3.71 22.02
N THR A 97 56.44 -2.86 23.04
CA THR A 97 56.35 -1.41 22.89
C THR A 97 57.77 -0.87 22.76
N PRO A 98 58.18 -0.22 21.66
CA PRO A 98 59.41 0.55 21.66
C PRO A 98 59.12 1.95 22.16
N GLU A 99 59.76 2.29 23.27
CA GLU A 99 59.97 3.65 23.77
C GLU A 99 60.55 4.55 22.68
N LYS A 100 60.01 5.76 22.54
CA LYS A 100 60.70 6.93 21.98
C LYS A 100 60.23 8.20 22.66
#